data_AF-A0A5K7Z802-F1
#
_entry.id   AF-A0A5K7Z802-F1
#
_cell.length_a   1.000
_cell.length_b   1.000
_cell.length_c   1.000
_cell.angle_alpha   90.00
_cell.angle_beta   90.00
_cell.angle_gamma   90.00
#
_symmetry.space_group_name_H-M   'P 1'
#
loop_
_entity.id
_entity.type
_entity.pdbx_description
1 polymer ?
#
loop_
_entity_poly.entity_id
_entity_poly.type
_entity_poly.pdbx_seq_one_letter_code
_entity_poly.pdbx_strand_id
1 'polypeptide(L)'
;MDRRGFFKYLMTAILAVGAMVTATGCMAPLISATARDKSAGDPWQCMNCGHLTRTKEDLSGTRCPRCTQRMLKKITEEEMAQALKKLNA
;
A
#
# COMPACT_ATOMS: atom_id res chain seq x y z
N MET A 1 -3.04 50.69 5.81
CA MET A 1 -2.75 49.28 6.14
C MET A 1 -1.25 49.05 5.97
N ASP A 2 -0.55 48.70 7.05
CA ASP A 2 0.90 48.54 7.06
C ASP A 2 1.38 47.34 6.26
N ARG A 3 2.33 47.55 5.33
CA ARG A 3 2.94 46.53 4.45
C ARG A 3 3.47 45.31 5.20
N ARG A 4 3.85 45.50 6.48
CA ARG A 4 4.40 44.47 7.37
C ARG A 4 3.31 43.54 7.95
N GLY A 5 2.07 44.01 8.08
CA GLY A 5 0.94 43.19 8.53
C GLY A 5 0.49 42.20 7.46
N PHE A 6 0.38 42.67 6.22
CA PHE A 6 -0.04 41.85 5.07
C PHE A 6 0.88 40.64 4.84
N PHE A 7 2.20 40.83 5.00
CA PHE A 7 3.18 39.75 4.84
C PHE A 7 3.06 38.66 5.92
N LYS A 8 2.70 39.03 7.16
CA LYS A 8 2.46 38.09 8.25
C LYS A 8 1.19 37.25 8.04
N TYR A 9 0.13 37.86 7.52
CA TYR A 9 -1.11 37.14 7.17
C TYR A 9 -0.92 36.23 5.95
N LEU A 10 -0.13 36.63 4.96
CA LEU A 10 0.19 35.79 3.79
C LEU A 10 0.99 34.54 4.19
N MET A 11 1.99 34.68 5.08
CA MET A 11 2.82 33.55 5.53
C MET A 11 2.07 32.56 6.41
N THR A 12 1.12 33.03 7.23
CA THR A 12 0.26 32.14 8.03
C THR A 12 -0.75 31.37 7.17
N ALA A 13 -1.23 31.97 6.06
CA ALA A 13 -2.11 31.28 5.12
C ALA A 13 -1.41 30.13 4.36
N ILE A 14 -0.14 30.28 4.01
CA ILE A 14 0.61 29.25 3.25
C ILE A 14 0.91 28.01 4.11
N LEU A 15 1.22 28.20 5.41
CA LEU A 15 1.48 27.08 6.33
C LEU A 15 0.21 26.29 6.68
N ALA A 16 -0.97 26.91 6.65
CA ALA A 16 -2.23 26.22 6.91
C ALA A 16 -2.66 25.29 5.75
N VAL A 17 -2.26 25.58 4.51
CA VAL A 17 -2.65 24.79 3.32
C VAL A 17 -1.70 23.60 3.08
N GLY A 18 -0.46 23.65 3.56
CA GLY A 18 0.52 22.57 3.38
C GLY A 18 0.23 21.29 4.17
N ALA A 19 -0.63 21.35 5.20
CA ALA A 19 -0.89 20.21 6.08
C ALA A 19 -1.98 19.24 5.56
N MET A 20 -2.74 19.59 4.50
CA MET A 20 -3.86 18.78 4.02
C MET A 20 -3.53 17.88 2.81
N VAL A 21 -2.27 17.77 2.39
CA VAL A 21 -1.91 17.04 1.14
C VAL A 21 -1.38 15.62 1.37
N THR A 22 -1.15 15.18 2.61
CA THR A 22 -0.55 13.85 2.88
C THR A 22 -1.53 12.71 3.12
N ALA A 23 -2.84 12.92 2.99
CA ALA A 23 -3.85 11.95 3.42
C ALA A 23 -4.68 11.28 2.29
N THR A 24 -4.13 11.10 1.09
CA THR A 24 -4.84 10.40 -0.01
C THR A 24 -4.01 9.32 -0.68
N GLY A 25 -3.42 8.44 0.13
CA GLY A 25 -3.05 7.10 -0.34
C GLY A 25 -3.89 6.09 0.39
N CYS A 26 -5.02 5.65 -0.18
CA CYS A 26 -5.66 4.42 0.26
C CYS A 26 -4.65 3.29 0.06
N MET A 27 -3.88 2.99 1.10
CA MET A 27 -2.94 1.87 1.10
C MET A 27 -3.75 0.62 0.74
N ALA A 28 -3.38 -0.06 -0.35
CA ALA A 28 -4.03 -1.30 -0.74
C ALA A 28 -4.06 -2.26 0.47
N PRO A 29 -5.16 -3.00 0.68
CA PRO A 29 -5.28 -3.89 1.82
C PRO A 29 -4.11 -4.88 1.86
N LEU A 30 -3.72 -5.28 3.06
CA LEU A 30 -2.58 -6.20 3.23
C LEU A 30 -2.88 -7.53 2.56
N ILE A 31 -4.15 -7.93 2.54
CA ILE A 31 -4.63 -9.15 1.91
C ILE A 31 -5.53 -8.71 0.76
N SER A 32 -5.14 -9.05 -0.47
CA SER A 32 -5.99 -8.85 -1.65
C SER A 32 -7.30 -9.62 -1.49
N ALA A 33 -8.40 -9.13 -2.07
CA ALA A 33 -9.66 -9.86 -2.11
C ALA A 33 -9.50 -11.25 -2.74
N THR A 34 -8.58 -11.38 -3.71
CA THR A 34 -8.28 -12.66 -4.38
C THR A 34 -7.39 -13.58 -3.54
N ALA A 35 -6.76 -13.10 -2.47
CA ALA A 35 -5.81 -13.91 -1.70
C ALA A 35 -6.44 -15.16 -1.08
N ARG A 36 -7.74 -15.13 -0.74
CA ARG A 36 -8.47 -16.30 -0.22
C ARG A 36 -8.99 -17.23 -1.33
N ASP A 37 -9.08 -16.73 -2.56
CA ASP A 37 -9.66 -17.47 -3.66
C ASP A 37 -8.61 -18.37 -4.33
N LYS A 38 -8.64 -19.66 -4.02
CA LYS A 38 -7.72 -20.65 -4.60
C LYS A 38 -7.83 -20.74 -6.13
N SER A 39 -8.98 -20.41 -6.70
CA SER A 39 -9.21 -20.43 -8.14
C SER A 39 -8.63 -19.21 -8.85
N ALA A 40 -8.27 -18.16 -8.11
CA ALA A 40 -7.67 -16.94 -8.66
C ALA A 40 -6.22 -17.14 -9.13
N GLY A 41 -5.57 -18.24 -8.76
CA GLY A 41 -4.25 -18.63 -9.27
C GLY A 41 -3.22 -18.85 -8.17
N ASP A 42 -1.96 -18.65 -8.54
CA ASP A 42 -0.81 -18.89 -7.68
C ASP A 42 -0.71 -17.86 -6.56
N PRO A 43 -0.22 -18.26 -5.37
CA PRO A 43 -0.08 -17.36 -4.24
C PRO A 43 1.23 -16.56 -4.28
N TRP A 44 1.11 -15.26 -4.04
CA TRP A 44 2.19 -14.30 -4.06
C TRP A 44 2.23 -13.48 -2.78
N GLN A 45 3.45 -13.24 -2.28
CA GLN A 45 3.70 -12.41 -1.11
C GLN A 45 4.75 -11.35 -1.40
N CYS A 46 4.48 -10.12 -1.01
CA CYS A 46 5.48 -9.06 -1.02
C CYS A 46 6.40 -9.20 0.20
N MET A 47 7.70 -9.38 -0.02
CA MET A 47 8.70 -9.50 1.04
C MET A 47 8.93 -8.20 1.82
N ASN A 48 8.56 -7.04 1.27
CA ASN A 48 8.75 -5.76 1.94
C ASN A 48 7.61 -5.42 2.91
N CYS A 49 6.35 -5.57 2.48
CA CYS A 49 5.19 -5.11 3.26
C CYS A 49 4.24 -6.25 3.68
N GLY A 50 4.53 -7.49 3.29
CA GLY A 50 3.69 -8.65 3.59
C GLY A 50 2.39 -8.74 2.79
N HIS A 51 2.23 -7.93 1.72
CA HIS A 51 1.02 -7.98 0.91
C HIS A 51 0.82 -9.35 0.28
N LEU A 52 -0.34 -9.98 0.54
CA LEU A 52 -0.72 -11.28 0.02
C LEU A 52 -1.71 -11.12 -1.14
N THR A 53 -1.44 -11.77 -2.25
CA THR A 53 -2.33 -11.79 -3.41
C THR A 53 -2.30 -13.14 -4.11
N ARG A 54 -3.34 -13.44 -4.89
CA ARG A 54 -3.35 -14.56 -5.83
C ARG A 54 -3.64 -14.06 -7.23
N THR A 55 -2.92 -14.61 -8.20
CA THR A 55 -3.15 -14.38 -9.62
C THR A 55 -2.56 -15.52 -10.45
N LYS A 56 -3.12 -15.74 -11.64
CA LYS A 56 -2.59 -16.66 -12.66
C LYS A 56 -1.43 -16.06 -13.45
N GLU A 57 -1.28 -14.75 -13.38
CA GLU A 57 -0.23 -14.00 -14.07
C GLU A 57 1.09 -14.10 -13.30
N ASP A 58 2.21 -14.06 -14.03
CA ASP A 58 3.51 -13.98 -13.40
C ASP A 58 3.73 -12.57 -12.84
N LEU A 59 3.74 -12.46 -11.51
CA LEU A 59 4.04 -11.20 -10.80
C LEU A 59 5.54 -11.01 -10.55
N SER A 60 6.42 -11.87 -11.10
CA SER A 60 7.86 -11.70 -10.97
C SER A 60 8.30 -10.33 -11.49
N GLY A 61 9.00 -9.56 -10.66
CA GLY A 61 9.47 -8.20 -11.01
C GLY A 61 8.38 -7.10 -11.05
N THR A 62 7.11 -7.42 -10.82
CA THR A 62 6.03 -6.42 -10.71
C THR A 62 6.11 -5.63 -9.40
N ARG A 63 5.55 -4.42 -9.41
CA ARG A 63 5.48 -3.56 -8.20
C ARG A 63 4.33 -4.01 -7.32
N CYS A 64 4.58 -4.13 -6.02
CA CYS A 64 3.54 -4.39 -5.04
C CYS A 64 2.49 -3.27 -5.04
N PRO A 65 1.19 -3.57 -5.17
CA PRO A 65 0.14 -2.55 -5.19
C PRO A 65 0.01 -1.78 -3.87
N ARG A 66 0.56 -2.32 -2.77
CA ARG A 66 0.56 -1.68 -1.45
C ARG A 66 1.77 -0.77 -1.23
N CYS A 67 2.98 -1.29 -1.40
CA CYS A 67 4.22 -0.58 -1.04
C CYS A 67 5.07 -0.17 -2.25
N THR A 68 4.59 -0.39 -3.48
CA THR A 68 5.22 -0.06 -4.77
C THR A 68 6.61 -0.68 -5.04
N GLN A 69 7.15 -1.45 -4.09
CA GLN A 69 8.42 -2.16 -4.22
C GLN A 69 8.29 -3.41 -5.10
N ARG A 70 9.35 -3.74 -5.85
CA ARG A 70 9.43 -4.92 -6.73
C ARG A 70 9.92 -6.17 -5.99
N MET A 71 9.26 -6.50 -4.89
CA MET A 71 9.65 -7.61 -4.00
C MET A 71 8.54 -8.65 -3.86
N LEU A 72 7.71 -8.84 -4.89
CA LEU A 72 6.73 -9.92 -4.94
C LEU A 72 7.42 -11.24 -5.25
N LYS A 73 7.21 -12.23 -4.39
CA LYS A 73 7.73 -13.59 -4.54
C LYS A 73 6.56 -14.57 -4.55
N LYS A 74 6.63 -15.56 -5.44
CA LYS A 74 5.72 -16.70 -5.43
C LYS A 74 6.04 -17.54 -4.20
N ILE A 75 5.02 -17.79 -3.39
CA ILE A 75 5.11 -18.60 -2.18
C ILE A 75 4.39 -19.93 -2.39
N THR A 76 4.53 -20.87 -1.45
CA THR A 76 3.74 -22.11 -1.49
C THR A 76 2.34 -21.88 -0.91
N GLU A 77 1.41 -22.79 -1.21
CA GLU A 77 0.07 -22.80 -0.60
C GLU A 77 0.13 -22.89 0.93
N GLU A 78 1.10 -23.65 1.47
CA GLU A 78 1.30 -23.80 2.90
C GLU A 78 1.77 -22.49 3.55
N GLU A 79 2.73 -21.81 2.92
CA GLU A 79 3.22 -20.50 3.37
C GLU A 79 2.11 -19.46 3.35
N MET A 80 1.24 -19.49 2.34
CA MET A 80 0.13 -18.55 2.23
C MET A 80 -0.92 -18.80 3.33
N ALA A 81 -1.24 -20.06 3.62
CA ALA A 81 -2.16 -20.42 4.69
C ALA A 81 -1.61 -20.01 6.07
N GLN A 82 -0.30 -20.18 6.30
CA GLN A 82 0.36 -19.71 7.51
C GLN A 82 0.34 -18.17 7.62
N ALA A 83 0.55 -17.46 6.50
CA ALA A 83 0.52 -16.01 6.48
C ALA A 83 -0.90 -15.46 6.75
N LEU A 84 -1.94 -16.06 6.17
CA LEU A 84 -3.34 -15.75 6.49
C LEU A 84 -3.67 -15.99 7.96
N LYS A 85 -3.26 -17.15 8.51
CA LYS A 85 -3.44 -17.50 9.92
C LYS A 85 -2.75 -16.49 10.85
N LYS A 86 -1.53 -16.04 10.53
CA LYS A 86 -0.81 -15.00 11.29
C LYS A 86 -1.54 -13.66 11.29
N LEU A 87 -2.28 -13.36 10.22
CA LEU A 87 -3.01 -12.10 10.05
C LEU A 87 -4.45 -12.18 10.56
N ASN A 88 -4.85 -13.29 11.21
CA ASN A 88 -6.23 -13.57 11.66
C ASN A 88 -7.26 -13.36 10.53
N ALA A 89 -6.88 -13.75 9.31
CA ALA A 89 -7.67 -13.58 8.10
C ALA A 89 -7.93 -14.91 7.40
#